data_AF-A0A257GYX5-F1
#
_entry.id   AF-A0A257GYX5-F1
#
_cell.length_a   1.000
_cell.length_b   1.000
_cell.length_c   1.000
_cell.angle_alpha   90.00
_cell.angle_beta   90.00
_cell.angle_gamma   90.00
#
_symmetry.space_group_name_H-M   'P 1'
#
loop_
_entity.id
_entity.type
_entity.pdbx_description
1 polymer ?
#
loop_
_entity_poly.entity_id
_entity_poly.type
_entity_poly.pdbx_seq_one_letter_code
_entity_poly.pdbx_strand_id
1 'polypeptide(L)'
;MCRRADDDIEDIVKKLRRWDTNNGDKRLGEYSDSEIESALLGHVEAPPSDAGALSGPPQGSRGEQEEQIKRDEFEAFLGKTDREGELVLRSLDAVILPQELDGWIDRVVAIEKLRETRVFAGFSRLMGRPPLGAPTPVHLLWREYPKDLKNRWLPAAVVRGEGIFLRFSEEKMKAWEGRSAVKDHLAVLQQNHDSCVLRYSWEDRVIEPRFVLLHTLAHLLINRLIFECGYGSASLRERLYVSSEEGKQMAGILIYTAAGDSEGTLGGLVRLADPESLGRILVNALEEAQWCSADPVCGEAASSGGQGPDSLNLAACHSCALLPETSCEHFNKFLDRMVVVNPKISAFANL
;
A
#
# COMPACT_ATOMS: atom_id res chain seq x y z
N MET A 1 42.00 5.33 -5.69
CA MET A 1 42.75 6.52 -6.15
C MET A 1 41.70 7.59 -6.44
N CYS A 2 41.60 8.65 -5.62
CA CYS A 2 40.67 9.76 -5.86
C CYS A 2 41.26 10.70 -6.91
N ARG A 3 40.47 11.10 -7.92
CA ARG A 3 40.88 12.03 -8.99
C ARG A 3 41.08 13.46 -8.46
N ARG A 4 42.13 14.14 -8.92
CA ARG A 4 42.18 15.61 -9.04
C ARG A 4 41.64 15.99 -10.43
N ALA A 5 41.09 17.19 -10.54
CA ALA A 5 40.26 17.62 -11.67
C ALA A 5 41.02 17.86 -13.00
N ASP A 6 42.34 17.67 -13.06
CA ASP A 6 43.17 18.03 -14.22
C ASP A 6 44.06 16.86 -14.74
N ASP A 7 43.79 15.61 -14.36
CA ASP A 7 44.59 14.48 -14.82
C ASP A 7 44.18 14.05 -16.25
N ASP A 8 45.13 14.14 -17.19
CA ASP A 8 45.00 13.71 -18.59
C ASP A 8 44.68 12.21 -18.69
N ILE A 9 43.65 11.87 -19.48
CA ILE A 9 43.06 10.52 -19.51
C ILE A 9 44.06 9.49 -20.04
N GLU A 10 44.91 9.87 -20.99
CA GLU A 10 46.00 9.02 -21.49
C GLU A 10 46.98 8.60 -20.38
N ASP A 11 47.26 9.49 -19.42
CA ASP A 11 48.18 9.21 -18.32
C ASP A 11 47.56 8.26 -17.28
N ILE A 12 46.23 8.28 -17.15
CA ILE A 12 45.47 7.34 -16.32
C ILE A 12 45.50 5.93 -16.93
N VAL A 13 45.32 5.81 -18.25
CA VAL A 13 45.37 4.52 -18.96
C VAL A 13 46.75 3.87 -18.84
N LYS A 14 47.82 4.66 -18.97
CA LYS A 14 49.20 4.18 -18.75
C LYS A 14 49.45 3.68 -17.33
N LYS A 15 48.91 4.37 -16.31
CA LYS A 15 49.01 3.94 -14.90
C LYS A 15 48.24 2.65 -14.66
N LEU A 16 47.05 2.50 -15.25
CA LEU A 16 46.23 1.28 -15.15
C LEU A 16 46.93 0.07 -15.78
N ARG A 17 47.53 0.22 -16.97
CA ARG A 17 48.30 -0.88 -17.59
C ARG A 17 49.52 -1.28 -16.77
N ARG A 18 50.27 -0.31 -16.24
CA ARG A 18 51.40 -0.62 -15.34
C ARG A 18 50.94 -1.37 -14.09
N TRP A 19 49.81 -0.99 -13.53
CA TRP A 19 49.22 -1.66 -12.38
C TRP A 19 48.79 -3.11 -12.71
N ASP A 20 48.11 -3.31 -13.85
CA ASP A 20 47.63 -4.64 -14.29
C ASP A 20 48.79 -5.59 -14.62
N THR A 21 49.87 -5.07 -15.21
CA THR A 21 51.09 -5.82 -15.50
C THR A 21 51.84 -6.20 -14.22
N ASN A 22 51.96 -5.26 -13.27
CA ASN A 22 52.72 -5.47 -12.04
C ASN A 22 52.02 -6.38 -11.03
N ASN A 23 50.69 -6.46 -11.05
CA ASN A 23 49.91 -7.32 -10.16
C ASN A 23 49.57 -8.69 -10.76
N GLY A 24 49.99 -8.97 -12.00
CA GLY A 24 49.80 -10.26 -12.66
C GLY A 24 48.35 -10.61 -13.01
N ASP A 25 47.41 -9.66 -12.87
CA ASP A 25 45.98 -9.89 -13.02
C ASP A 25 45.56 -9.93 -14.51
N LYS A 26 46.39 -9.41 -15.44
CA LYS A 26 46.25 -9.43 -16.92
C LYS A 26 44.84 -9.16 -17.46
N ARG A 27 43.97 -8.49 -16.70
CA ARG A 27 42.55 -8.31 -17.08
C ARG A 27 42.36 -7.23 -18.13
N LEU A 28 43.35 -6.34 -18.28
CA LEU A 28 43.32 -5.28 -19.29
C LEU A 28 44.06 -5.68 -20.58
N GLY A 29 44.62 -6.89 -20.64
CA GLY A 29 45.38 -7.38 -21.80
C GLY A 29 44.55 -7.57 -23.06
N GLU A 30 43.24 -7.79 -22.91
CA GLU A 30 42.30 -8.04 -24.02
C GLU A 30 41.68 -6.76 -24.60
N TYR A 31 41.82 -5.63 -23.91
CA TYR A 31 41.23 -4.34 -24.30
C TYR A 31 42.33 -3.40 -24.80
N SER A 32 42.05 -2.67 -25.88
CA SER A 32 42.91 -1.63 -26.43
C SER A 32 42.88 -0.35 -25.59
N ASP A 33 43.89 0.52 -25.74
CA ASP A 33 43.94 1.79 -24.98
C ASP A 33 42.74 2.68 -25.26
N SER A 34 42.28 2.74 -26.52
CA SER A 34 41.08 3.49 -26.91
C SER A 34 39.78 2.95 -26.29
N GLU A 35 39.68 1.65 -26.05
CA GLU A 35 38.51 1.06 -25.38
C GLU A 35 38.51 1.37 -23.88
N ILE A 36 39.69 1.38 -23.25
CA ILE A 36 39.85 1.77 -21.84
C ILE A 36 39.57 3.27 -21.68
N GLU A 37 40.05 4.11 -22.61
CA GLU A 37 39.76 5.54 -22.66
C GLU A 37 38.27 5.81 -22.84
N SER A 38 37.62 5.12 -23.79
CA SER A 38 36.19 5.25 -24.03
C SER A 38 35.36 4.80 -22.82
N ALA A 39 35.76 3.75 -22.10
CA ALA A 39 35.10 3.34 -20.86
C ALA A 39 35.28 4.36 -19.72
N LEU A 40 36.46 4.98 -19.61
CA LEU A 40 36.74 6.03 -18.63
C LEU A 40 35.97 7.34 -18.94
N LEU A 41 35.77 7.65 -20.22
CA LEU A 41 34.98 8.78 -20.70
C LEU A 41 33.47 8.51 -20.62
N GLY A 42 33.02 7.28 -20.91
CA GLY A 42 31.63 6.84 -20.82
C GLY A 42 31.06 6.79 -19.41
N HIS A 43 31.91 6.87 -18.37
CA HIS A 43 31.48 7.13 -16.99
C HIS A 43 31.13 8.60 -16.71
N VAL A 44 31.28 9.51 -17.69
CA VAL A 44 30.89 10.92 -17.57
C VAL A 44 29.59 11.22 -18.35
N GLU A 45 29.26 10.51 -19.43
CA GLU A 45 27.99 10.70 -20.16
C GLU A 45 27.38 9.39 -20.69
N ALA A 46 26.39 8.88 -19.93
CA ALA A 46 25.36 7.87 -20.26
C ALA A 46 25.76 6.40 -20.60
N PRO A 47 24.90 5.41 -20.23
CA PRO A 47 25.28 4.00 -20.10
C PRO A 47 24.95 3.15 -21.36
N PRO A 48 25.58 1.97 -21.55
CA PRO A 48 25.04 0.92 -22.38
C PRO A 48 24.36 -0.19 -21.57
N SER A 49 23.35 -0.74 -22.22
CA SER A 49 22.34 -1.71 -21.82
C SER A 49 22.82 -3.17 -21.80
N ASP A 50 21.96 -4.01 -21.20
CA ASP A 50 21.88 -5.47 -21.26
C ASP A 50 22.77 -6.31 -20.33
N ALA A 51 22.37 -6.35 -19.06
CA ALA A 51 22.25 -7.60 -18.29
C ALA A 51 21.25 -7.41 -17.12
N GLY A 52 20.07 -8.02 -17.21
CA GLY A 52 19.12 -8.21 -16.10
C GLY A 52 18.48 -6.92 -15.56
N ALA A 53 17.29 -6.58 -16.08
CA ALA A 53 16.51 -5.41 -15.68
C ALA A 53 16.22 -5.38 -14.16
N LEU A 54 17.09 -4.73 -13.39
CA LEU A 54 16.69 -3.96 -12.23
C LEU A 54 16.39 -2.56 -12.76
N SER A 55 15.10 -2.26 -12.94
CA SER A 55 14.63 -0.92 -13.26
C SER A 55 15.33 0.08 -12.33
N GLY A 56 15.96 1.11 -12.89
CA GLY A 56 16.51 2.23 -12.13
C GLY A 56 15.47 2.83 -11.19
N PRO A 57 15.87 3.71 -10.24
CA PRO A 57 14.92 4.34 -9.33
C PRO A 57 13.77 4.93 -10.16
N PRO A 58 12.52 4.55 -9.88
CA PRO A 58 11.40 4.88 -10.75
C PRO A 58 11.31 6.40 -10.92
N GLN A 59 11.22 6.83 -12.18
CA GLN A 59 11.01 8.24 -12.50
C GLN A 59 9.57 8.60 -12.13
N GLY A 60 9.41 9.55 -11.21
CA GLY A 60 8.10 9.98 -10.73
C GLY A 60 8.15 10.52 -9.29
N SER A 61 7.11 11.23 -8.88
CA SER A 61 6.92 11.60 -7.47
C SER A 61 6.78 10.33 -6.60
N ARG A 62 7.06 10.43 -5.30
CA ARG A 62 6.91 9.28 -4.38
C ARG A 62 5.50 8.67 -4.43
N GLY A 63 4.47 9.49 -4.61
CA GLY A 63 3.09 9.03 -4.76
C GLY A 63 2.89 8.19 -6.03
N GLU A 64 3.45 8.62 -7.16
CA GLU A 64 3.37 7.86 -8.43
C GLU A 64 4.06 6.49 -8.32
N GLN A 65 5.19 6.41 -7.61
CA GLN A 65 5.89 5.15 -7.38
C GLN A 65 5.07 4.19 -6.52
N GLU A 66 4.44 4.71 -5.46
CA GLU A 66 3.57 3.92 -4.58
C GLU A 66 2.34 3.40 -5.31
N GLU A 67 1.70 4.24 -6.13
CA GLU A 67 0.57 3.85 -6.98
C GLU A 67 0.96 2.78 -8.01
N GLN A 68 2.16 2.88 -8.61
CA GLN A 68 2.64 1.84 -9.52
C GLN A 68 2.85 0.50 -8.79
N ILE A 69 3.44 0.52 -7.59
CA ILE A 69 3.59 -0.69 -6.76
C ILE A 69 2.22 -1.30 -6.44
N LYS A 70 1.22 -0.47 -6.06
CA LYS A 70 -0.14 -0.96 -5.80
C LYS A 70 -0.76 -1.60 -7.04
N ARG A 71 -0.52 -1.07 -8.25
CA ARG A 71 -0.98 -1.66 -9.51
C ARG A 71 -0.31 -3.00 -9.78
N ASP A 72 1.00 -3.08 -9.64
CA ASP A 72 1.75 -4.32 -9.87
C ASP A 72 1.31 -5.43 -8.91
N GLU A 73 1.09 -5.09 -7.64
CA GLU A 73 0.53 -6.01 -6.65
C GLU A 73 -0.91 -6.44 -7.00
N PHE A 74 -1.78 -5.48 -7.38
CA PHE A 74 -3.16 -5.76 -7.76
C PHE A 74 -3.21 -6.73 -8.94
N GLU A 75 -2.43 -6.49 -9.98
CA GLU A 75 -2.32 -7.39 -11.15
C GLU A 75 -1.73 -8.75 -10.77
N ALA A 76 -0.76 -8.80 -9.84
CA ALA A 76 -0.22 -10.07 -9.34
C ALA A 76 -1.28 -10.95 -8.67
N PHE A 77 -2.23 -10.36 -7.92
CA PHE A 77 -3.35 -11.10 -7.35
C PHE A 77 -4.38 -11.58 -8.39
N LEU A 78 -4.39 -10.97 -9.58
CA LEU A 78 -5.26 -11.37 -10.69
C LEU A 78 -4.61 -12.39 -11.62
N GLY A 79 -3.28 -12.47 -11.59
CA GLY A 79 -2.46 -13.37 -12.36
C GLY A 79 -2.62 -14.85 -12.00
N LYS A 80 -1.83 -15.70 -12.67
CA LYS A 80 -1.84 -17.15 -12.42
C LYS A 80 -1.13 -17.46 -11.11
N THR A 81 -1.69 -18.40 -10.35
CA THR A 81 -1.09 -18.92 -9.12
C THR A 81 0.33 -19.44 -9.37
N ASP A 82 1.32 -18.79 -8.74
CA ASP A 82 2.62 -19.38 -8.47
C ASP A 82 2.55 -20.11 -7.11
N ARG A 83 2.95 -21.38 -7.07
CA ARG A 83 2.89 -22.23 -5.86
C ARG A 83 4.25 -22.40 -5.17
N GLU A 84 5.32 -21.91 -5.76
CA GLU A 84 6.68 -22.20 -5.29
C GLU A 84 7.38 -20.96 -4.69
N GLY A 85 6.72 -19.80 -4.72
CA GLY A 85 7.29 -18.52 -4.31
C GLY A 85 7.15 -18.12 -2.83
N GLU A 86 7.50 -16.85 -2.57
CA GLU A 86 7.21 -16.15 -1.31
C GLU A 86 5.81 -15.53 -1.29
N LEU A 87 5.07 -15.67 -2.40
CA LEU A 87 3.66 -15.36 -2.55
C LEU A 87 2.96 -16.61 -3.08
N VAL A 88 2.05 -17.19 -2.30
CA VAL A 88 1.27 -18.37 -2.69
C VAL A 88 -0.21 -18.02 -2.66
N LEU A 89 -0.85 -18.10 -3.83
CA LEU A 89 -2.22 -17.62 -4.06
C LEU A 89 -3.15 -18.77 -4.43
N ARG A 90 -4.35 -18.79 -3.86
CA ARG A 90 -5.41 -19.70 -4.26
C ARG A 90 -6.66 -18.90 -4.63
N SER A 91 -6.94 -18.82 -5.94
CA SER A 91 -8.17 -18.23 -6.46
C SER A 91 -9.36 -19.07 -6.03
N LEU A 92 -10.44 -18.41 -5.63
CA LEU A 92 -11.71 -19.03 -5.29
C LEU A 92 -12.72 -18.64 -6.37
N ASP A 93 -12.99 -19.58 -7.28
CA ASP A 93 -13.77 -19.30 -8.50
C ASP A 93 -15.29 -19.24 -8.25
N ALA A 94 -15.75 -19.71 -7.10
CA ALA A 94 -17.16 -19.67 -6.69
C ALA A 94 -17.27 -19.20 -5.25
N VAL A 95 -17.54 -17.91 -5.06
CA VAL A 95 -17.88 -17.38 -3.74
C VAL A 95 -19.39 -17.38 -3.63
N ILE A 96 -19.93 -18.18 -2.71
CA ILE A 96 -21.36 -18.12 -2.39
C ILE A 96 -21.54 -16.87 -1.53
N LEU A 97 -21.82 -15.76 -2.20
CA LEU A 97 -22.11 -14.51 -1.53
C LEU A 97 -23.57 -14.48 -1.08
N PRO A 98 -23.85 -13.87 0.08
CA PRO A 98 -25.18 -13.46 0.46
C PRO A 98 -25.84 -12.60 -0.63
N GLN A 99 -27.16 -12.56 -0.67
CA GLN A 99 -27.94 -11.82 -1.67
C GLN A 99 -27.57 -10.33 -1.69
N GLU A 100 -27.22 -9.76 -0.54
CA GLU A 100 -26.87 -8.36 -0.34
C GLU A 100 -25.56 -7.98 -1.03
N LEU A 101 -24.66 -8.96 -1.21
CA LEU A 101 -23.34 -8.82 -1.82
C LEU A 101 -23.26 -9.47 -3.20
N ASP A 102 -24.38 -9.94 -3.74
CA ASP A 102 -24.42 -10.60 -5.03
C ASP A 102 -23.95 -9.66 -6.15
N GLY A 103 -22.97 -10.15 -6.92
CA GLY A 103 -22.29 -9.41 -7.98
C GLY A 103 -21.42 -8.22 -7.51
N TRP A 104 -21.19 -8.02 -6.21
CA TRP A 104 -20.30 -6.96 -5.70
C TRP A 104 -18.83 -7.38 -5.64
N ILE A 105 -18.54 -8.66 -5.42
CA ILE A 105 -17.19 -9.19 -5.33
C ILE A 105 -16.96 -10.10 -6.54
N ASP A 106 -16.07 -9.68 -7.44
CA ASP A 106 -15.73 -10.40 -8.67
C ASP A 106 -14.79 -11.57 -8.39
N ARG A 107 -13.93 -11.43 -7.37
CA ARG A 107 -12.89 -12.41 -7.07
C ARG A 107 -12.48 -12.37 -5.60
N VAL A 108 -12.26 -13.55 -5.06
CA VAL A 108 -11.61 -13.75 -3.77
C VAL A 108 -10.35 -14.58 -3.98
N VAL A 109 -9.25 -14.11 -3.40
CA VAL A 109 -7.97 -14.81 -3.44
C VAL A 109 -7.52 -15.07 -2.02
N ALA A 110 -7.37 -16.35 -1.68
CA ALA A 110 -6.78 -16.78 -0.43
C ALA A 110 -5.25 -16.74 -0.59
N ILE A 111 -4.56 -16.01 0.29
CA ILE A 111 -3.11 -15.86 0.27
C ILE A 111 -2.54 -16.73 1.39
N GLU A 112 -2.01 -17.89 1.00
CA GLU A 112 -1.46 -18.90 1.93
C GLU A 112 -0.07 -18.52 2.43
N LYS A 113 0.66 -17.73 1.63
CA LYS A 113 1.97 -17.20 2.00
C LYS A 113 2.14 -15.81 1.43
N LEU A 114 2.46 -14.86 2.28
CA LEU A 114 2.77 -13.47 1.96
C LEU A 114 4.02 -13.06 2.73
N ARG A 115 4.99 -12.44 2.05
CA ARG A 115 6.17 -11.86 2.70
C ARG A 115 6.08 -10.33 2.67
N GLU A 116 5.95 -9.72 3.85
CA GLU A 116 6.03 -8.28 4.03
C GLU A 116 7.45 -7.91 4.52
N THR A 117 8.12 -7.01 3.80
CA THR A 117 9.38 -6.41 4.27
C THR A 117 9.13 -4.99 4.71
N ARG A 118 9.24 -4.72 6.01
CA ARG A 118 9.04 -3.39 6.58
C ARG A 118 10.37 -2.72 6.84
N VAL A 119 10.59 -1.57 6.24
CA VAL A 119 11.81 -0.78 6.40
C VAL A 119 11.52 0.40 7.32
N PHE A 120 12.33 0.56 8.37
CA PHE A 120 12.24 1.72 9.23
C PHE A 120 13.01 2.88 8.59
N ALA A 121 12.26 3.82 8.00
CA ALA A 121 12.80 4.96 7.26
C ALA A 121 12.89 6.26 8.07
N GLY A 122 12.53 6.23 9.36
CA GLY A 122 12.58 7.40 10.26
C GLY A 122 11.33 7.54 11.14
N PHE A 123 11.29 8.61 11.91
CA PHE A 123 10.17 8.96 12.80
C PHE A 123 9.75 10.42 12.58
N SER A 124 8.45 10.69 12.70
CA SER A 124 7.87 12.03 12.83
C SER A 124 7.10 12.12 14.14
N ARG A 125 7.08 13.29 14.79
CA ARG A 125 6.37 13.49 16.07
C ARG A 125 5.11 14.32 15.97
N LEU A 126 5.08 15.28 15.04
CA LEU A 126 4.03 16.29 15.00
C LEU A 126 2.90 15.95 14.02
N MET A 127 3.20 15.21 12.96
CA MET A 127 2.26 14.90 11.89
C MET A 127 2.44 13.44 11.46
N GLY A 128 1.34 12.68 11.38
CA GLY A 128 1.34 11.32 10.83
C GLY A 128 1.70 11.29 9.34
N ARG A 129 1.38 12.37 8.61
CA ARG A 129 1.83 12.60 7.23
C ARG A 129 2.66 13.88 7.16
N PRO A 130 3.91 13.82 6.68
CA PRO A 130 4.75 15.01 6.56
C PRO A 130 4.19 15.96 5.48
N PRO A 131 4.42 17.29 5.60
CA PRO A 131 4.02 18.25 4.57
C PRO A 131 4.72 17.97 3.24
N LEU A 132 4.14 18.46 2.15
CA LEU A 132 4.72 18.34 0.82
C LEU A 132 6.11 18.99 0.78
N GLY A 133 7.09 18.27 0.21
CA GLY A 133 8.47 18.73 0.14
C GLY A 133 9.26 18.61 1.46
N ALA A 134 8.66 18.08 2.53
CA ALA A 134 9.41 17.78 3.74
C ALA A 134 10.56 16.80 3.44
N PRO A 135 11.76 17.03 3.99
CA PRO A 135 12.87 16.11 3.82
C PRO A 135 12.51 14.75 4.40
N THR A 136 12.83 13.68 3.67
CA THR A 136 12.64 12.32 4.18
C THR A 136 13.43 12.17 5.48
N PRO A 137 12.82 11.67 6.57
CA PRO A 137 13.47 11.57 7.88
C PRO A 137 14.59 10.53 7.90
N VAL A 138 14.83 9.84 6.78
CA VAL A 138 15.87 8.83 6.61
C VAL A 138 17.24 9.33 7.06
N HIS A 139 17.58 10.60 6.78
CA HIS A 139 18.87 11.18 7.17
C HIS A 139 19.03 11.29 8.69
N LEU A 140 17.94 11.38 9.46
CA LEU A 140 17.94 11.44 10.93
C LEU A 140 18.29 10.10 11.59
N LEU A 141 18.32 9.01 10.82
CA LEU A 141 18.71 7.68 11.30
C LEU A 141 20.21 7.56 11.56
N TRP A 142 21.01 8.50 11.05
CA TRP A 142 22.45 8.53 11.26
C TRP A 142 22.86 9.82 11.96
N ARG A 143 23.83 9.69 12.88
CA ARG A 143 24.53 10.86 13.43
C ARG A 143 25.30 11.60 12.34
N GLU A 144 25.92 10.86 11.41
CA GLU A 144 26.61 11.36 10.23
C GLU A 144 26.17 10.56 9.02
N TYR A 145 25.60 11.23 8.02
CA TYR A 145 25.04 10.56 6.84
C TYR A 145 26.16 9.89 6.00
N PRO A 146 26.09 8.57 5.73
CA PRO A 146 27.18 7.87 5.04
C PRO A 146 27.38 8.36 3.60
N LYS A 147 28.63 8.70 3.26
CA LYS A 147 28.99 9.09 1.88
C LYS A 147 28.90 7.90 0.92
N ASP A 148 29.41 6.75 1.32
CA ASP A 148 29.38 5.52 0.52
C ASP A 148 27.98 4.88 0.51
N LEU A 149 27.47 4.54 -0.67
CA LEU A 149 26.15 3.90 -0.83
C LEU A 149 26.01 2.58 -0.07
N LYS A 150 27.07 1.76 -0.02
CA LYS A 150 27.09 0.47 0.70
C LYS A 150 26.79 0.59 2.20
N ASN A 151 27.02 1.78 2.77
CA ASN A 151 26.80 2.05 4.19
C ASN A 151 25.43 2.71 4.47
N ARG A 152 24.63 2.99 3.43
CA ARG A 152 23.29 3.57 3.55
C ARG A 152 22.21 2.48 3.70
N TRP A 153 22.45 1.50 4.56
CA TRP A 153 21.51 0.42 4.84
C TRP A 153 20.43 0.88 5.83
N LEU A 154 19.20 0.39 5.66
CA LEU A 154 18.09 0.68 6.56
C LEU A 154 17.71 -0.58 7.35
N PRO A 155 17.41 -0.46 8.65
CA PRO A 155 16.91 -1.59 9.40
C PRO A 155 15.55 -2.01 8.85
N ALA A 156 15.40 -3.31 8.61
CA ALA A 156 14.19 -3.90 8.07
C ALA A 156 13.79 -5.16 8.86
N ALA A 157 12.49 -5.38 8.97
CA ALA A 157 11.91 -6.59 9.51
C ALA A 157 11.14 -7.32 8.41
N VAL A 158 11.40 -8.62 8.26
CA VAL A 158 10.67 -9.49 7.35
C VAL A 158 9.62 -10.25 8.15
N VAL A 159 8.37 -10.12 7.74
CA VAL A 159 7.24 -10.86 8.29
C VAL A 159 6.72 -11.79 7.21
N ARG A 160 6.41 -13.03 7.60
CA ARG A 160 5.68 -13.97 6.75
C ARG A 160 4.30 -14.17 7.33
N GLY A 161 3.29 -14.18 6.47
CA GLY A 161 1.90 -14.20 6.90
C GLY A 161 0.97 -14.77 5.85
N GLU A 162 -0.31 -14.62 6.13
CA GLU A 162 -1.45 -15.00 5.30
C GLU A 162 -2.29 -13.77 4.98
N GLY A 163 -3.22 -13.92 4.04
CA GLY A 163 -4.18 -12.87 3.74
C GLY A 163 -5.40 -13.34 2.95
N ILE A 164 -6.35 -12.42 2.83
CA ILE A 164 -7.54 -12.53 2.00
C ILE A 164 -7.58 -11.28 1.14
N PHE A 165 -7.57 -11.45 -0.17
CA PHE A 165 -7.76 -10.37 -1.12
C PHE A 165 -9.16 -10.46 -1.74
N LEU A 166 -9.87 -9.34 -1.73
CA LEU A 166 -11.20 -9.16 -2.31
C LEU A 166 -11.10 -8.16 -3.44
N ARG A 167 -11.52 -8.54 -4.64
CA ARG A 167 -11.74 -7.61 -5.76
C ARG A 167 -13.22 -7.37 -5.93
N PHE A 168 -13.58 -6.09 -6.04
CA PHE A 168 -14.95 -5.64 -6.20
C PHE A 168 -15.28 -5.34 -7.67
N SER A 169 -16.56 -5.46 -8.00
CA SER A 169 -17.09 -5.18 -9.32
C SER A 169 -16.96 -3.70 -9.66
N GLU A 170 -16.18 -3.40 -10.69
CA GLU A 170 -16.01 -2.03 -11.20
C GLU A 170 -17.35 -1.46 -11.70
N GLU A 171 -18.21 -2.30 -12.29
CA GLU A 171 -19.53 -1.88 -12.77
C GLU A 171 -20.42 -1.40 -11.61
N LYS A 172 -20.51 -2.22 -10.54
CA LYS A 172 -21.30 -1.86 -9.34
C LYS A 172 -20.73 -0.65 -8.63
N MET A 173 -19.39 -0.58 -8.48
CA MET A 173 -18.70 0.55 -7.88
C MET A 173 -19.01 1.85 -8.61
N LYS A 174 -18.83 1.87 -9.94
CA LYS A 174 -19.10 3.03 -10.79
C LYS A 174 -20.57 3.46 -10.74
N ALA A 175 -21.49 2.50 -10.73
CA ALA A 175 -22.92 2.77 -10.62
C ALA A 175 -23.29 3.38 -9.26
N TRP A 176 -22.69 2.91 -8.17
CA TRP A 176 -22.94 3.42 -6.82
C TRP A 176 -22.32 4.79 -6.58
N GLU A 177 -21.03 4.99 -6.91
CA GLU A 177 -20.34 6.28 -6.72
C GLU A 177 -20.92 7.38 -7.62
N GLY A 178 -21.61 7.01 -8.71
CA GLY A 178 -22.32 7.92 -9.60
C GLY A 178 -23.58 8.55 -8.98
N ARG A 179 -24.15 7.98 -7.91
CA ARG A 179 -25.37 8.47 -7.27
C ARG A 179 -25.13 9.83 -6.61
N SER A 180 -26.01 10.82 -6.85
CA SER A 180 -25.88 12.16 -6.28
C SER A 180 -25.86 12.14 -4.75
N ALA A 181 -26.74 11.34 -4.12
CA ALA A 181 -26.81 11.23 -2.67
C ALA A 181 -25.48 10.79 -2.03
N VAL A 182 -24.72 9.92 -2.70
CA VAL A 182 -23.40 9.47 -2.22
C VAL A 182 -22.38 10.60 -2.33
N LYS A 183 -22.33 11.27 -3.48
CA LYS A 183 -21.42 12.41 -3.71
C LYS A 183 -21.69 13.56 -2.76
N ASP A 184 -22.95 13.93 -2.59
CA ASP A 184 -23.37 15.03 -1.72
C ASP A 184 -23.02 14.73 -0.26
N HIS A 185 -23.22 13.49 0.19
CA HIS A 185 -22.88 13.05 1.55
C HIS A 185 -21.37 13.08 1.82
N LEU A 186 -20.56 12.59 0.87
CA LEU A 186 -19.11 12.53 1.03
C LEU A 186 -18.39 13.85 0.70
N ALA A 187 -19.07 14.84 0.14
CA ALA A 187 -18.50 16.16 -0.16
C ALA A 187 -17.90 16.85 1.08
N VAL A 188 -18.45 16.57 2.27
CA VAL A 188 -17.93 17.07 3.56
C VAL A 188 -16.49 16.61 3.79
N LEU A 189 -16.14 15.36 3.45
CA LEU A 189 -14.77 14.85 3.58
C LEU A 189 -13.81 15.56 2.64
N GLN A 190 -14.23 15.86 1.41
CA GLN A 190 -13.42 16.63 0.47
C GLN A 190 -13.17 18.05 1.01
N GLN A 191 -14.20 18.74 1.50
CA GLN A 191 -14.05 20.10 2.06
C GLN A 191 -13.10 20.14 3.27
N ASN A 192 -13.19 19.12 4.14
CA ASN A 192 -12.29 18.99 5.29
C ASN A 192 -10.86 18.68 4.83
N HIS A 193 -10.69 17.83 3.80
CA HIS A 193 -9.39 17.56 3.19
C HIS A 193 -8.76 18.81 2.60
N ASP A 194 -9.51 19.60 1.82
CA ASP A 194 -9.03 20.84 1.21
C ASP A 194 -8.58 21.85 2.28
N SER A 195 -9.30 21.91 3.39
CA SER A 195 -8.92 22.72 4.56
C SER A 195 -7.59 22.24 5.18
N CYS A 196 -7.35 20.93 5.20
CA CYS A 196 -6.08 20.35 5.66
C CYS A 196 -4.93 20.64 4.70
N VAL A 197 -5.17 20.57 3.38
CA VAL A 197 -4.19 20.93 2.34
C VAL A 197 -3.71 22.36 2.57
N LEU A 198 -4.63 23.30 2.79
CA LEU A 198 -4.28 24.70 3.06
C LEU A 198 -3.54 24.89 4.39
N ARG A 199 -3.97 24.19 5.45
CA ARG A 199 -3.41 24.37 6.80
C ARG A 199 -2.05 23.71 6.98
N TYR A 200 -1.85 22.54 6.38
CA TYR A 200 -0.71 21.66 6.64
C TYR A 200 0.17 21.43 5.42
N SER A 201 -0.14 22.06 4.28
CA SER A 201 0.56 21.84 3.01
C SER A 201 0.63 20.35 2.66
N TRP A 202 -0.48 19.64 2.87
CA TRP A 202 -0.61 18.25 2.43
C TRP A 202 -0.69 18.17 0.92
N GLU A 203 -0.40 16.98 0.40
CA GLU A 203 -0.65 16.65 -1.00
C GLU A 203 -2.15 16.74 -1.28
N ASP A 204 -2.51 17.46 -2.33
CA ASP A 204 -3.88 17.56 -2.78
C ASP A 204 -4.32 16.21 -3.39
N ARG A 205 -5.55 15.80 -3.07
CA ARG A 205 -6.15 14.58 -3.61
C ARG A 205 -7.67 14.66 -3.58
N VAL A 206 -8.26 13.98 -4.55
CA VAL A 206 -9.70 13.74 -4.58
C VAL A 206 -10.01 12.56 -3.66
N ILE A 207 -10.97 12.75 -2.75
CA ILE A 207 -11.50 11.71 -1.90
C ILE A 207 -12.59 10.97 -2.68
N GLU A 208 -12.21 9.87 -3.32
CA GLU A 208 -13.14 9.08 -4.13
C GLU A 208 -14.16 8.32 -3.24
N PRO A 209 -15.45 8.22 -3.62
CA PRO A 209 -16.42 7.44 -2.85
C PRO A 209 -16.01 5.98 -2.65
N ARG A 210 -15.45 5.34 -3.70
CA ARG A 210 -14.93 3.97 -3.64
C ARG A 210 -13.82 3.81 -2.60
N PHE A 211 -13.00 4.84 -2.41
CA PHE A 211 -11.95 4.83 -1.39
C PHE A 211 -12.57 4.75 0.02
N VAL A 212 -13.54 5.62 0.32
CA VAL A 212 -14.22 5.65 1.63
C VAL A 212 -14.94 4.33 1.90
N LEU A 213 -15.63 3.77 0.90
CA LEU A 213 -16.32 2.49 1.02
C LEU A 213 -15.36 1.34 1.31
N LEU A 214 -14.31 1.19 0.49
CA LEU A 214 -13.38 0.07 0.62
C LEU A 214 -12.57 0.17 1.92
N HIS A 215 -12.13 1.37 2.28
CA HIS A 215 -11.45 1.63 3.56
C HIS A 215 -12.35 1.28 4.75
N THR A 216 -13.59 1.78 4.75
CA THR A 216 -14.55 1.49 5.82
C THR A 216 -14.88 0.00 5.90
N LEU A 217 -15.10 -0.65 4.77
CA LEU A 217 -15.40 -2.08 4.72
C LEU A 217 -14.24 -2.92 5.23
N ALA A 218 -13.00 -2.58 4.87
CA ALA A 218 -11.81 -3.25 5.37
C ALA A 218 -11.71 -3.18 6.90
N HIS A 219 -12.04 -2.02 7.49
CA HIS A 219 -12.10 -1.84 8.94
C HIS A 219 -13.17 -2.72 9.60
N LEU A 220 -14.39 -2.72 9.06
CA LEU A 220 -15.48 -3.55 9.56
C LEU A 220 -15.14 -5.05 9.47
N LEU A 221 -14.51 -5.46 8.37
CA LEU A 221 -14.07 -6.84 8.17
C LEU A 221 -12.95 -7.23 9.14
N ILE A 222 -11.95 -6.37 9.37
CA ILE A 222 -10.89 -6.66 10.35
C ILE A 222 -11.51 -6.84 11.74
N ASN A 223 -12.41 -5.94 12.15
CA ASN A 223 -13.11 -6.04 13.43
C ASN A 223 -13.91 -7.33 13.59
N ARG A 224 -14.49 -7.87 12.51
CA ARG A 224 -15.16 -9.18 12.56
C ARG A 224 -14.18 -10.35 12.53
N LEU A 225 -13.17 -10.29 11.65
CA LEU A 225 -12.20 -11.37 11.42
C LEU A 225 -11.41 -11.70 12.70
N ILE A 226 -11.06 -10.71 13.52
CA ILE A 226 -10.28 -10.94 14.75
C ILE A 226 -10.98 -11.90 15.74
N PHE A 227 -12.32 -11.94 15.74
CA PHE A 227 -13.09 -12.86 16.58
C PHE A 227 -13.10 -14.30 16.04
N GLU A 228 -12.87 -14.48 14.74
CA GLU A 228 -12.94 -15.78 14.06
C GLU A 228 -11.54 -16.41 13.89
N CYS A 229 -10.52 -15.60 13.57
CA CYS A 229 -9.17 -16.10 13.25
C CYS A 229 -8.26 -16.28 14.47
N GLY A 230 -8.65 -15.75 15.64
CA GLY A 230 -7.86 -15.84 16.87
C GLY A 230 -6.63 -14.91 16.92
N TYR A 231 -6.41 -14.07 15.91
CA TYR A 231 -5.40 -13.02 15.94
C TYR A 231 -5.88 -11.81 16.75
N GLY A 232 -4.95 -11.13 17.42
CA GLY A 232 -5.24 -9.85 18.08
C GLY A 232 -5.54 -8.75 17.07
N SER A 233 -6.25 -7.70 17.50
CA SER A 233 -6.66 -6.58 16.64
C SER A 233 -5.51 -5.86 15.95
N ALA A 234 -4.33 -5.80 16.57
CA ALA A 234 -3.13 -5.16 16.00
C ALA A 234 -2.33 -6.07 15.05
N SER A 235 -2.74 -7.34 14.90
CA SER A 235 -2.04 -8.35 14.09
C SER A 235 -2.58 -8.42 12.66
N LEU A 236 -3.76 -7.88 12.39
CA LEU A 236 -4.32 -7.77 11.04
C LEU A 236 -4.06 -6.36 10.49
N ARG A 237 -3.84 -6.28 9.19
CA ARG A 237 -3.67 -5.02 8.46
C ARG A 237 -4.53 -5.02 7.22
N GLU A 238 -4.88 -3.82 6.80
CA GLU A 238 -5.44 -3.58 5.47
C GLU A 238 -4.40 -3.00 4.52
N ARG A 239 -4.63 -3.23 3.24
CA ARG A 239 -4.01 -2.52 2.12
C ARG A 239 -5.07 -2.32 1.04
N LEU A 240 -5.26 -1.08 0.63
CA LEU A 240 -6.32 -0.71 -0.31
C LEU A 240 -5.75 -0.50 -1.71
N TYR A 241 -6.48 -1.05 -2.69
CA TYR A 241 -6.21 -0.91 -4.12
C TYR A 241 -7.36 -0.12 -4.73
N VAL A 242 -7.18 1.19 -4.85
CA VAL A 242 -8.22 2.12 -5.25
C VAL A 242 -7.71 3.02 -6.36
N SER A 243 -8.36 2.98 -7.51
CA SER A 243 -8.12 3.92 -8.60
C SER A 243 -9.34 4.02 -9.49
N SER A 244 -9.69 5.24 -9.89
CA SER A 244 -10.70 5.53 -10.91
C SER A 244 -10.11 5.88 -12.29
N GLU A 245 -8.77 5.83 -12.44
CA GLU A 245 -8.09 6.18 -13.70
C GLU A 245 -8.48 5.21 -14.82
N GLU A 246 -8.87 5.76 -15.97
CA GLU A 246 -9.31 4.95 -17.10
C GLU A 246 -8.21 4.01 -17.62
N GLY A 247 -8.52 2.72 -17.69
CA GLY A 247 -7.58 1.67 -18.08
C GLY A 247 -6.67 1.18 -16.96
N LYS A 248 -6.78 1.76 -15.75
CA LYS A 248 -6.02 1.39 -14.54
C LYS A 248 -6.93 1.33 -13.31
N GLN A 249 -8.21 1.00 -13.50
CA GLN A 249 -9.17 0.97 -12.40
C GLN A 249 -8.82 -0.13 -11.40
N MET A 250 -8.87 0.23 -10.12
CA MET A 250 -8.68 -0.70 -9.02
C MET A 250 -9.80 -0.52 -8.00
N ALA A 251 -10.36 -1.63 -7.55
CA ALA A 251 -11.31 -1.70 -6.46
C ALA A 251 -11.05 -3.00 -5.70
N GLY A 252 -10.14 -2.96 -4.74
CA GLY A 252 -9.77 -4.14 -3.97
C GLY A 252 -9.27 -3.84 -2.57
N ILE A 253 -9.43 -4.83 -1.70
CA ILE A 253 -8.96 -4.81 -0.32
C ILE A 253 -8.13 -6.07 -0.10
N LEU A 254 -6.94 -5.90 0.47
CA LEU A 254 -6.16 -6.98 1.05
C LEU A 254 -6.20 -6.85 2.57
N ILE A 255 -6.68 -7.90 3.24
CA ILE A 255 -6.54 -8.07 4.69
C ILE A 255 -5.48 -9.14 4.93
N TYR A 256 -4.44 -8.82 5.69
CA TYR A 256 -3.31 -9.72 5.89
C TYR A 256 -2.77 -9.67 7.31
N THR A 257 -2.09 -10.75 7.72
CA THR A 257 -1.43 -10.81 9.02
C THR A 257 -0.08 -10.09 8.98
N ALA A 258 0.20 -9.23 9.95
CA ALA A 258 1.46 -8.49 10.08
C ALA A 258 2.28 -8.86 11.34
N ALA A 259 1.89 -9.97 11.98
CA ALA A 259 2.53 -10.54 13.16
C ALA A 259 2.64 -12.06 13.00
N GLY A 260 3.37 -12.52 11.99
CA GLY A 260 3.83 -13.90 11.93
C GLY A 260 5.14 -14.05 12.68
N ASP A 261 5.20 -15.00 13.60
CA ASP A 261 6.46 -15.49 14.15
C ASP A 261 7.20 -16.33 13.08
N SER A 262 8.47 -16.65 13.36
CA SER A 262 9.34 -17.40 12.45
C SER A 262 8.85 -18.83 12.15
N GLU A 263 7.82 -19.31 12.84
CA GLU A 263 7.26 -20.67 12.70
C GLU A 263 6.07 -20.75 11.71
N GLY A 264 5.58 -19.61 11.23
CA GLY A 264 4.50 -19.55 10.26
C GLY A 264 3.12 -19.49 10.92
N THR A 265 2.16 -18.94 10.18
CA THR A 265 0.77 -18.84 10.60
C THR A 265 0.09 -20.22 10.53
N LEU A 266 -0.76 -20.55 11.50
CA LEU A 266 -1.47 -21.85 11.55
C LEU A 266 -2.68 -21.92 10.59
N GLY A 267 -2.73 -21.10 9.55
CA GLY A 267 -3.87 -21.04 8.63
C GLY A 267 -5.06 -20.25 9.18
N GLY A 268 -4.91 -19.50 10.27
CA GLY A 268 -6.05 -18.91 10.98
C GLY A 268 -6.85 -17.92 10.14
N LEU A 269 -6.18 -17.10 9.32
CA LEU A 269 -6.83 -16.11 8.47
C LEU A 269 -7.19 -16.70 7.11
N VAL A 270 -6.26 -17.40 6.47
CA VAL A 270 -6.48 -17.91 5.10
C VAL A 270 -7.63 -18.93 5.01
N ARG A 271 -7.90 -19.67 6.09
CA ARG A 271 -9.05 -20.60 6.15
C ARG A 271 -10.39 -19.89 6.09
N LEU A 272 -10.46 -18.65 6.58
CA LEU A 272 -11.68 -17.83 6.55
C LEU A 272 -11.97 -17.26 5.16
N ALA A 273 -11.04 -17.39 4.21
CA ALA A 273 -11.29 -17.04 2.81
C ALA A 273 -12.27 -18.02 2.13
N ASP A 274 -12.50 -19.21 2.72
CA ASP A 274 -13.45 -20.18 2.19
C ASP A 274 -14.82 -19.53 1.93
N PRO A 275 -15.45 -19.77 0.75
CA PRO A 275 -16.67 -19.10 0.33
C PRO A 275 -17.78 -19.02 1.38
N GLU A 276 -18.07 -20.12 2.08
CA GLU A 276 -19.16 -20.18 3.05
C GLU A 276 -18.83 -19.36 4.30
N SER A 277 -17.59 -19.48 4.78
CA SER A 277 -17.10 -18.77 5.95
C SER A 277 -17.03 -17.26 5.67
N LEU A 278 -16.44 -16.88 4.54
CA LEU A 278 -16.29 -15.49 4.14
C LEU A 278 -17.64 -14.82 3.94
N GLY A 279 -18.59 -15.49 3.29
CA GLY A 279 -19.95 -14.98 3.11
C GLY A 279 -20.60 -14.64 4.45
N ARG A 280 -20.54 -15.55 5.43
CA ARG A 280 -21.05 -15.29 6.79
C ARG A 280 -20.34 -14.15 7.51
N ILE A 281 -19.02 -14.08 7.39
CA ILE A 281 -18.21 -13.01 8.01
C ILE A 281 -18.60 -11.65 7.44
N LEU A 282 -18.79 -11.57 6.12
CA LEU A 282 -19.23 -10.36 5.45
C LEU A 282 -20.60 -9.92 5.98
N VAL A 283 -21.62 -10.80 6.01
CA VAL A 283 -22.94 -10.44 6.56
C VAL A 283 -22.82 -9.93 7.98
N ASN A 284 -22.14 -10.69 8.85
CA ASN A 284 -22.00 -10.32 10.25
C ASN A 284 -21.31 -8.95 10.42
N ALA A 285 -20.28 -8.66 9.62
CA ALA A 285 -19.60 -7.37 9.64
C ALA A 285 -20.54 -6.22 9.22
N LEU A 286 -21.42 -6.45 8.24
CA LEU A 286 -22.40 -5.46 7.79
C LEU A 286 -23.54 -5.27 8.80
N GLU A 287 -24.03 -6.35 9.42
CA GLU A 287 -25.04 -6.30 10.49
C GLU A 287 -24.50 -5.58 11.74
N GLU A 288 -23.28 -5.89 12.16
CA GLU A 288 -22.60 -5.21 13.27
C GLU A 288 -22.42 -3.71 12.98
N ALA A 289 -22.12 -3.36 11.73
CA ALA A 289 -21.98 -1.96 11.32
C ALA A 289 -23.26 -1.14 11.45
N GLN A 290 -24.44 -1.75 11.61
CA GLN A 290 -25.69 -1.03 11.85
C GLN A 290 -25.71 -0.37 13.23
N TRP A 291 -24.96 -0.91 14.18
CA TRP A 291 -24.99 -0.48 15.58
C TRP A 291 -23.73 0.26 15.98
N CYS A 292 -23.88 1.38 16.68
CA CYS A 292 -22.79 2.05 17.37
C CYS A 292 -23.26 2.51 18.75
N SER A 293 -22.49 2.20 19.79
CA SER A 293 -22.82 2.63 21.16
C SER A 293 -22.78 4.16 21.35
N ALA A 294 -22.20 4.89 20.41
CA ALA A 294 -22.16 6.35 20.37
C ALA A 294 -23.26 6.95 19.47
N ASP A 295 -24.21 6.17 18.97
CA ASP A 295 -25.36 6.73 18.26
C ASP A 295 -26.32 7.46 19.21
N PRO A 296 -26.99 8.54 18.75
CA PRO A 296 -26.98 9.07 17.38
C PRO A 296 -25.78 9.97 17.03
N VAL A 297 -24.96 10.36 18.02
CA VAL A 297 -23.85 11.32 17.84
C VAL A 297 -22.87 10.85 16.76
N CYS A 298 -22.53 9.55 16.73
CA CYS A 298 -21.65 9.00 15.71
C CYS A 298 -22.31 9.04 14.32
N GLY A 299 -23.54 8.52 14.18
CA GLY A 299 -24.26 8.52 12.90
C GLY A 299 -24.55 9.91 12.33
N GLU A 300 -24.79 10.90 13.17
CA GLU A 300 -25.12 12.28 12.77
C GLU A 300 -23.88 13.17 12.56
N ALA A 301 -22.68 12.67 12.84
CA ALA A 301 -21.44 13.44 12.74
C ALA A 301 -21.22 14.04 11.34
N ALA A 302 -21.71 13.39 10.29
CA ALA A 302 -21.67 13.93 8.92
C ALA A 302 -22.36 15.30 8.81
N SER A 303 -23.50 15.47 9.47
CA SER A 303 -24.28 16.72 9.48
C SER A 303 -23.62 17.83 10.29
N SER A 304 -22.71 17.49 11.21
CA SER A 304 -21.94 18.44 12.01
C SER A 304 -20.52 18.68 11.48
N GLY A 305 -20.24 18.29 10.24
CA GLY A 305 -18.95 18.53 9.59
C GLY A 305 -17.87 17.47 9.85
N GLY A 306 -18.24 16.29 10.36
CA GLY A 306 -17.34 15.17 10.66
C GLY A 306 -16.83 15.13 12.10
N GLN A 307 -16.06 14.10 12.42
CA GLN A 307 -15.46 13.82 13.72
C GLN A 307 -14.03 13.26 13.57
N GLY A 308 -13.36 13.05 14.71
CA GLY A 308 -12.01 12.52 14.75
C GLY A 308 -10.94 13.54 14.31
N PRO A 309 -9.70 13.08 14.07
CA PRO A 309 -8.60 13.95 13.64
C PRO A 309 -8.96 14.71 12.36
N ASP A 310 -8.82 16.03 12.43
CA ASP A 310 -9.08 16.95 11.31
C ASP A 310 -10.52 16.89 10.75
N SER A 311 -11.47 16.34 11.51
CA SER A 311 -12.85 16.05 11.07
C SER A 311 -12.94 15.16 9.82
N LEU A 312 -11.94 14.29 9.61
CA LEU A 312 -11.86 13.45 8.41
C LEU A 312 -12.62 12.14 8.52
N ASN A 313 -13.44 11.93 9.55
CA ASN A 313 -14.35 10.81 9.64
C ASN A 313 -15.79 11.30 9.71
N LEU A 314 -16.72 10.59 9.06
CA LEU A 314 -18.16 10.87 9.19
C LEU A 314 -18.73 9.96 10.28
N ALA A 315 -19.52 8.93 9.96
CA ALA A 315 -20.02 8.00 10.98
C ALA A 315 -19.01 6.90 11.31
N ALA A 316 -17.87 7.27 11.89
CA ALA A 316 -16.83 6.34 12.30
C ALA A 316 -16.14 6.81 13.60
N CYS A 317 -16.22 5.98 14.64
CA CYS A 317 -15.60 6.22 15.93
C CYS A 317 -15.00 4.93 16.52
N HIS A 318 -14.34 5.03 17.67
CA HIS A 318 -13.67 3.89 18.33
C HIS A 318 -14.63 2.75 18.67
N SER A 319 -15.93 3.02 18.80
CA SER A 319 -16.92 1.99 19.11
C SER A 319 -17.33 1.12 17.93
N CYS A 320 -17.09 1.54 16.68
CA CYS A 320 -17.62 0.86 15.50
C CYS A 320 -16.60 0.57 14.39
N ALA A 321 -15.69 1.52 14.10
CA ALA A 321 -14.93 1.46 12.86
C ALA A 321 -13.43 1.73 13.01
N LEU A 322 -12.96 2.35 14.10
CA LEU A 322 -11.52 2.59 14.23
C LEU A 322 -10.76 1.31 14.58
N LEU A 323 -9.58 1.16 13.99
CA LEU A 323 -8.62 0.08 14.25
C LEU A 323 -7.39 0.60 15.00
N PRO A 324 -6.52 -0.28 15.53
CA PRO A 324 -5.18 0.13 15.93
C PRO A 324 -4.46 0.84 14.78
N GLU A 325 -3.72 1.91 15.05
CA GLU A 325 -3.04 2.71 14.01
C GLU A 325 -2.12 1.87 13.13
N THR A 326 -1.53 0.81 13.66
CA THR A 326 -0.64 -0.11 12.93
C THR A 326 -1.37 -1.02 11.94
N SER A 327 -2.71 -1.01 11.94
CA SER A 327 -3.58 -1.85 11.11
C SER A 327 -4.11 -1.12 9.86
N CYS A 328 -4.26 0.20 9.94
CA CYS A 328 -4.83 1.06 8.90
C CYS A 328 -3.71 1.81 8.16
N GLU A 329 -3.70 1.75 6.83
CA GLU A 329 -2.69 2.48 6.03
C GLU A 329 -2.93 4.00 6.00
N HIS A 330 -4.14 4.44 6.36
CA HIS A 330 -4.58 5.85 6.35
C HIS A 330 -4.79 6.46 7.74
N PHE A 331 -4.24 5.84 8.80
CA PHE A 331 -4.28 6.37 10.17
C PHE A 331 -5.70 6.71 10.66
N ASN A 332 -6.67 5.83 10.38
CA ASN A 332 -8.06 5.99 10.80
C ASN A 332 -8.72 7.30 10.32
N LYS A 333 -8.42 7.72 9.09
CA LYS A 333 -9.02 8.90 8.43
C LYS A 333 -9.81 8.50 7.19
N PHE A 334 -10.85 9.24 6.86
CA PHE A 334 -11.73 9.00 5.71
C PHE A 334 -12.58 7.74 5.86
N LEU A 335 -13.22 7.60 7.01
CA LEU A 335 -14.11 6.48 7.35
C LEU A 335 -15.55 6.94 7.51
N ASP A 336 -16.50 6.11 7.08
CA ASP A 336 -17.92 6.37 7.26
C ASP A 336 -18.76 5.09 7.13
N ARG A 337 -19.25 4.52 8.25
CA ARG A 337 -20.07 3.30 8.19
C ARG A 337 -21.41 3.51 7.47
N MET A 338 -21.89 4.75 7.30
CA MET A 338 -23.18 5.01 6.65
C MET A 338 -23.17 4.65 5.16
N VAL A 339 -22.00 4.65 4.50
CA VAL A 339 -21.87 4.16 3.11
C VAL A 339 -22.08 2.64 2.98
N VAL A 340 -22.21 1.94 4.10
CA VAL A 340 -22.44 0.50 4.20
C VAL A 340 -23.85 0.18 4.71
N VAL A 341 -24.42 1.00 5.60
CA VAL A 341 -25.68 0.66 6.29
C VAL A 341 -26.86 1.58 6.02
N ASN A 342 -26.65 2.80 5.51
CA ASN A 342 -27.76 3.74 5.29
C ASN A 342 -28.43 3.49 3.93
N PRO A 343 -29.72 3.12 3.86
CA PRO A 343 -30.39 2.77 2.61
C PRO A 343 -30.31 3.81 1.49
N LYS A 344 -30.13 5.10 1.82
CA LYS A 344 -30.04 6.18 0.82
C LYS A 344 -28.69 6.23 0.11
N ILE A 345 -27.62 5.82 0.79
CA ILE A 345 -26.23 5.98 0.33
C ILE A 345 -25.42 4.69 0.39
N SER A 346 -25.99 3.59 0.89
CA SER A 346 -25.30 2.32 0.99
C SER A 346 -24.95 1.75 -0.37
N ALA A 347 -23.76 1.16 -0.46
CA ALA A 347 -23.34 0.34 -1.58
C ALA A 347 -24.16 -0.95 -1.66
N PHE A 348 -24.36 -1.61 -0.52
CA PHE A 348 -25.00 -2.91 -0.45
C PHE A 348 -26.52 -2.75 -0.38
N ALA A 349 -27.25 -3.63 -1.07
CA ALA A 349 -28.71 -3.58 -1.04
C ALA A 349 -29.21 -3.84 0.38
N ASN A 350 -30.31 -3.17 0.77
CA ASN A 350 -30.90 -3.17 2.12
C ASN A 350 -30.70 -4.49 2.87
N LEU A 351 -29.82 -4.46 3.87
CA LEU A 351 -29.79 -5.43 4.98
C LEU A 351 -31.03 -5.28 5.85
#